data_AF-A0A0S3UJ44-F1
#
_entry.id   AF-A0A0S3UJ44-F1
#
_cell.length_a   1.000
_cell.length_b   1.000
_cell.length_c   1.000
_cell.angle_alpha   90.00
_cell.angle_beta   90.00
_cell.angle_gamma   90.00
#
_symmetry.space_group_name_H-M   'P 1'
#
loop_
_entity.id
_entity.type
_entity.pdbx_description
1 polymer ?
#
loop_
_entity_poly.entity_id
_entity_poly.type
_entity_poly.pdbx_seq_one_letter_code
_entity_poly.pdbx_strand_id
1 'polypeptide(L)'
;MNTIQFQYFPKNNQIPEYLQNIVNVFNTNSSSICSLHNELDSNTVLRIVSNGLISLGFEIERSKKREDKIQVPVLFGKNGKMEQSFDADGYHKEKKIVIEVEAGRAVTNYQFLKDLFQACVMSDVDYLVIAVRNIYRKNQDFEKVISFFNTLYASGRLILPLKGILIIGY
;
A
#
# COMPACT_ATOMS: atom_id res chain seq x y z
N MET A 1 -18.41 4.43 -14.46
CA MET A 1 -16.99 4.54 -14.84
C MET A 1 -16.20 3.82 -13.77
N ASN A 2 -15.37 2.84 -14.16
CA ASN A 2 -14.48 2.13 -13.25
C ASN A 2 -13.24 3.00 -13.04
N THR A 3 -13.33 3.98 -12.15
CA THR A 3 -12.29 5.00 -12.05
C THR A 3 -11.33 4.63 -10.93
N ILE A 4 -10.12 4.21 -11.29
CA ILE A 4 -9.00 4.22 -10.36
C ILE A 4 -8.75 5.68 -9.98
N GLN A 5 -8.68 5.95 -8.70
CA GLN A 5 -8.32 7.25 -8.14
C GLN A 5 -7.00 7.12 -7.40
N PHE A 6 -6.25 8.20 -7.29
CA PHE A 6 -5.07 8.19 -6.43
C PHE A 6 -4.79 9.56 -5.83
N GLN A 7 -4.09 9.55 -4.70
CA GLN A 7 -3.53 10.74 -4.09
C GLN A 7 -2.13 10.40 -3.58
N TYR A 8 -1.18 11.23 -3.98
CA TYR A 8 0.18 11.19 -3.43
C TYR A 8 0.32 12.21 -2.31
N PHE A 9 1.04 11.82 -1.25
CA PHE A 9 1.39 12.65 -0.12
C PHE A 9 2.91 12.71 0.07
N PRO A 10 3.44 13.87 0.52
CA PRO A 10 2.69 15.10 0.84
C PRO A 10 2.17 15.78 -0.45
N LYS A 11 1.04 16.48 -0.34
CA LYS A 11 0.29 17.01 -1.50
C LYS A 11 1.02 18.09 -2.31
N ASN A 12 2.06 18.67 -1.74
CA ASN A 12 2.91 19.68 -2.38
C ASN A 12 4.03 19.06 -3.22
N ASN A 13 4.14 17.73 -3.29
CA ASN A 13 5.13 17.03 -4.11
C ASN A 13 4.45 16.39 -5.34
N GLN A 14 5.18 16.34 -6.45
CA GLN A 14 4.78 15.52 -7.60
C GLN A 14 5.02 14.04 -7.31
N ILE A 15 4.14 13.17 -7.84
CA ILE A 15 4.33 11.72 -7.77
C ILE A 15 5.56 11.32 -8.61
N PRO A 16 6.51 10.56 -8.07
CA PRO A 16 7.60 9.98 -8.85
C PRO A 16 7.11 9.00 -9.92
N GLU A 17 7.80 8.93 -11.06
CA GLU A 17 7.42 8.07 -12.20
C GLU A 17 7.24 6.59 -11.80
N TYR A 18 8.12 6.06 -10.97
CA TYR A 18 8.03 4.66 -10.52
C TYR A 18 6.81 4.38 -9.64
N LEU A 19 6.27 5.37 -8.92
CA LEU A 19 4.99 5.24 -8.20
C LEU A 19 3.81 5.40 -9.16
N GLN A 20 3.94 6.28 -10.17
CA GLN A 20 2.93 6.42 -11.23
C GLN A 20 2.76 5.11 -12.02
N ASN A 21 3.84 4.37 -12.26
CA ASN A 21 3.78 3.06 -12.90
C ASN A 21 2.96 2.04 -12.11
N ILE A 22 2.94 2.13 -10.78
CA ILE A 22 2.07 1.29 -9.94
C ILE A 22 0.61 1.64 -10.20
N VAL A 23 0.25 2.93 -10.23
CA VAL A 23 -1.11 3.38 -10.60
C VAL A 23 -1.52 2.84 -11.97
N ASN A 24 -0.60 2.82 -12.94
CA ASN A 24 -0.86 2.28 -14.28
C ASN A 24 -1.19 0.78 -14.28
N VAL A 25 -0.57 0.00 -13.39
CA VAL A 25 -0.91 -1.43 -13.19
C VAL A 25 -2.35 -1.57 -12.69
N PHE A 26 -2.78 -0.76 -11.71
CA PHE A 26 -4.16 -0.76 -11.23
C PHE A 26 -5.14 -0.31 -12.32
N ASN A 27 -4.80 0.72 -13.09
CA ASN A 27 -5.60 1.18 -14.23
C ASN A 27 -5.84 0.08 -15.27
N THR A 28 -4.78 -0.62 -15.66
CA THR A 28 -4.85 -1.71 -16.65
C THR A 28 -5.77 -2.85 -16.20
N ASN A 29 -5.86 -3.06 -14.89
CA ASN A 29 -6.69 -4.11 -14.29
C ASN A 29 -8.04 -3.60 -13.75
N SER A 30 -8.38 -2.33 -13.97
CA SER A 30 -9.53 -1.64 -13.37
C SER A 30 -10.87 -2.36 -13.63
N SER A 31 -11.05 -2.95 -14.81
CA SER A 31 -12.25 -3.74 -15.14
C SER A 31 -12.42 -4.97 -14.24
N SER A 32 -11.32 -5.58 -13.81
CA SER A 32 -11.30 -6.82 -13.03
C SER A 32 -11.34 -6.56 -11.53
N ILE A 33 -10.87 -5.41 -11.06
CA ILE A 33 -10.78 -5.09 -9.63
C ILE A 33 -11.81 -4.07 -9.15
N CYS A 34 -12.58 -3.45 -10.04
CA CYS A 34 -13.46 -2.35 -9.68
C CYS A 34 -14.43 -2.72 -8.56
N SER A 35 -14.41 -1.94 -7.47
CA SER A 35 -15.22 -2.21 -6.28
C SER A 35 -16.72 -1.99 -6.48
N LEU A 36 -17.14 -1.32 -7.56
CA LEU A 36 -18.56 -1.11 -7.90
C LEU A 36 -19.24 -2.38 -8.41
N HIS A 37 -18.46 -3.28 -9.02
CA HIS A 37 -18.97 -4.46 -9.70
C HIS A 37 -18.48 -5.76 -9.09
N ASN A 38 -17.46 -5.71 -8.22
CA ASN A 38 -16.84 -6.88 -7.65
C ASN A 38 -16.71 -6.79 -6.12
N GLU A 39 -16.93 -7.91 -5.43
CA GLU A 39 -16.71 -8.05 -3.99
C GLU A 39 -15.44 -8.88 -3.69
N LEU A 40 -14.33 -8.52 -4.33
CA LEU A 40 -13.05 -9.25 -4.18
C LEU A 40 -12.38 -8.99 -2.84
N ASP A 41 -11.83 -10.03 -2.20
CA ASP A 41 -10.95 -9.86 -1.05
C ASP A 41 -9.55 -9.36 -1.45
N SER A 42 -8.76 -8.89 -0.46
CA SER A 42 -7.43 -8.31 -0.66
C SER A 42 -6.49 -9.21 -1.47
N ASN A 43 -6.46 -10.52 -1.17
CA ASN A 43 -5.55 -11.44 -1.83
C ASN A 43 -5.95 -11.65 -3.30
N THR A 44 -7.26 -11.64 -3.57
CA THR A 44 -7.76 -11.74 -4.94
C THR A 44 -7.41 -10.50 -5.76
N VAL A 45 -7.54 -9.30 -5.19
CA VAL A 45 -7.10 -8.05 -5.84
C VAL A 45 -5.59 -8.07 -6.08
N LEU A 46 -4.79 -8.39 -5.05
CA LEU A 46 -3.33 -8.49 -5.14
C LEU A 46 -2.92 -9.46 -6.25
N ARG A 47 -3.52 -10.64 -6.31
CA ARG A 47 -3.24 -11.65 -7.36
C ARG A 47 -3.50 -11.11 -8.77
N ILE A 48 -4.57 -10.33 -8.98
CA ILE A 48 -4.90 -9.76 -10.29
C ILE A 48 -3.81 -8.75 -10.72
N VAL A 49 -3.36 -7.87 -9.80
CA VAL A 49 -2.35 -6.85 -10.12
C VAL A 49 -0.90 -7.37 -10.08
N SER A 50 -0.67 -8.55 -9.48
CA SER A 50 0.65 -9.13 -9.20
C SER A 50 1.57 -9.16 -10.42
N ASN A 51 1.08 -9.63 -11.58
CA ASN A 51 1.93 -9.75 -12.77
C ASN A 51 2.49 -8.39 -13.22
N GLY A 52 1.68 -7.34 -13.13
CA GLY A 52 2.12 -5.97 -13.44
C GLY A 52 3.14 -5.47 -12.42
N LEU A 53 2.90 -5.70 -11.13
CA LEU A 53 3.83 -5.28 -10.07
C LEU A 53 5.16 -6.02 -10.15
N ILE A 54 5.15 -7.33 -10.39
CA ILE A 54 6.38 -8.13 -10.60
C ILE A 54 7.17 -7.60 -11.80
N SER A 55 6.49 -7.22 -12.89
CA SER A 55 7.14 -6.60 -14.05
C SER A 55 7.79 -5.25 -13.74
N LEU A 56 7.37 -4.57 -12.67
CA LEU A 56 7.99 -3.34 -12.15
C LEU A 56 9.12 -3.60 -11.15
N GLY A 57 9.45 -4.86 -10.85
CA GLY A 57 10.53 -5.27 -9.94
C GLY A 57 10.10 -5.55 -8.51
N PHE A 58 8.80 -5.74 -8.24
CA PHE A 58 8.32 -6.10 -6.91
C PHE A 58 8.42 -7.60 -6.65
N GLU A 59 8.83 -7.95 -5.44
CA GLU A 59 8.47 -9.22 -4.82
C GLU A 59 7.01 -9.08 -4.33
N ILE A 60 6.15 -10.07 -4.59
CA ILE A 60 4.72 -10.06 -4.21
C ILE A 60 4.37 -11.33 -3.42
N GLU A 61 3.64 -11.19 -2.31
CA GLU A 61 3.17 -12.30 -1.49
C GLU A 61 2.26 -13.21 -2.34
N ARG A 62 2.64 -14.49 -2.45
CA ARG A 62 1.89 -15.47 -3.27
C ARG A 62 0.85 -16.21 -2.45
N SER A 63 1.10 -16.36 -1.16
CA SER A 63 0.22 -17.06 -0.24
C SER A 63 0.50 -16.65 1.21
N LYS A 64 -0.45 -16.92 2.10
CA LYS A 64 -0.30 -16.66 3.54
C LYS A 64 0.66 -17.62 4.26
N LYS A 65 1.27 -18.56 3.54
CA LYS A 65 2.25 -19.49 4.13
C LYS A 65 3.48 -18.70 4.54
N ARG A 66 4.07 -19.08 5.67
CA ARG A 66 5.23 -18.38 6.24
C ARG A 66 6.41 -18.26 5.27
N GLU A 67 6.60 -19.23 4.39
CA GLU A 67 7.66 -19.26 3.38
C GLU A 67 7.46 -18.28 2.22
N ASP A 68 6.20 -17.88 1.96
CA ASP A 68 5.84 -16.97 0.88
C ASP A 68 5.69 -15.52 1.35
N LYS A 69 5.85 -15.28 2.65
CA LYS A 69 5.74 -13.95 3.27
C LYS A 69 6.94 -13.09 2.94
N ILE A 70 6.67 -11.84 2.58
CA ILE A 70 7.71 -10.85 2.34
C ILE A 70 8.02 -10.15 3.66
N GLN A 71 9.09 -10.60 4.31
CA GLN A 71 9.53 -10.06 5.59
C GLN A 71 10.44 -8.84 5.38
N VAL A 72 9.94 -7.68 5.76
CA VAL A 72 10.72 -6.44 5.79
C VAL A 72 11.27 -6.25 7.21
N PRO A 73 12.61 -6.21 7.39
CA PRO A 73 13.22 -6.11 8.72
C PRO A 73 12.83 -4.83 9.48
N VAL A 74 12.81 -4.88 10.80
CA VAL A 74 12.59 -3.74 11.72
C VAL A 74 13.75 -3.64 12.70
N LEU A 75 14.11 -4.75 13.35
CA LEU A 75 15.20 -4.81 14.30
C LEU A 75 16.24 -5.84 13.86
N PHE A 76 17.51 -5.50 14.09
CA PHE A 76 18.64 -6.39 13.92
C PHE A 76 19.31 -6.61 15.28
N GLY A 77 19.40 -7.87 15.69
CA GLY A 77 20.01 -8.28 16.94
C GLY A 77 21.51 -8.53 16.82
N LYS A 78 22.04 -9.41 17.69
CA LYS A 78 23.48 -9.74 17.74
C LYS A 78 24.00 -10.20 16.38
N ASN A 79 25.14 -9.66 15.98
CA ASN A 79 25.81 -9.91 14.69
C ASN A 79 24.95 -9.55 13.46
N GLY A 80 24.07 -8.55 13.59
CA GLY A 80 23.27 -8.05 12.45
C GLY A 80 22.18 -9.00 11.98
N LYS A 81 21.84 -10.04 12.77
CA LYS A 81 20.77 -10.97 12.41
C LYS A 81 19.41 -10.30 12.61
N MET A 82 18.52 -10.45 11.63
CA MET A 82 17.13 -9.98 11.75
C MET A 82 16.47 -10.61 12.98
N GLU A 83 15.95 -9.76 13.87
CA GLU A 83 15.31 -10.13 15.13
C GLU A 83 13.79 -9.92 15.06
N GLN A 84 13.37 -8.84 14.39
CA GLN A 84 11.98 -8.51 14.18
C GLN A 84 11.77 -8.02 12.75
N SER A 85 10.63 -8.39 12.16
CA SER A 85 10.18 -7.97 10.84
C SER A 85 8.68 -7.75 10.84
N PHE A 86 8.19 -7.05 9.83
CA PHE A 86 6.79 -7.06 9.45
C PHE A 86 6.63 -7.68 8.07
N ASP A 87 5.46 -8.28 7.84
CA ASP A 87 5.12 -8.82 6.54
C ASP A 87 4.46 -7.72 5.69
N ALA A 88 4.76 -7.69 4.40
CA ALA A 88 4.15 -6.80 3.41
C ALA A 88 3.50 -7.61 2.28
N ASP A 89 2.45 -7.07 1.65
CA ASP A 89 1.86 -7.69 0.45
C ASP A 89 2.81 -7.62 -0.76
N GLY A 90 3.63 -6.57 -0.83
CA GLY A 90 4.63 -6.40 -1.86
C GLY A 90 5.79 -5.51 -1.44
N TYR A 91 7.00 -5.83 -1.90
CA TYR A 91 8.20 -5.04 -1.60
C TYR A 91 9.09 -4.88 -2.83
N HIS A 92 9.52 -3.64 -3.09
CA HIS A 92 10.57 -3.34 -4.06
C HIS A 92 11.81 -2.88 -3.31
N LYS A 93 12.81 -3.76 -3.22
CA LYS A 93 14.02 -3.53 -2.42
C LYS A 93 14.85 -2.33 -2.87
N GLU A 94 15.12 -2.20 -4.18
CA GLU A 94 15.96 -1.10 -4.67
C GLU A 94 15.31 0.28 -4.53
N LYS A 95 14.02 0.38 -4.83
CA LYS A 95 13.24 1.62 -4.72
C LYS A 95 12.66 1.85 -3.32
N LYS A 96 12.83 0.88 -2.41
CA LYS A 96 12.37 0.90 -1.02
C LYS A 96 10.86 1.17 -0.89
N ILE A 97 10.05 0.45 -1.66
CA ILE A 97 8.60 0.64 -1.73
C ILE A 97 7.89 -0.56 -1.12
N VAL A 98 6.99 -0.32 -0.18
CA VAL A 98 6.04 -1.31 0.34
C VAL A 98 4.66 -1.08 -0.25
N ILE A 99 3.97 -2.16 -0.62
CA ILE A 99 2.58 -2.17 -1.08
C ILE A 99 1.74 -2.93 -0.07
N GLU A 100 0.56 -2.39 0.26
CA GLU A 100 -0.49 -3.04 1.03
C GLU A 100 -1.83 -2.90 0.28
N VAL A 101 -2.56 -4.02 0.11
CA VAL A 101 -3.83 -4.09 -0.61
C VAL A 101 -4.96 -4.42 0.35
N GLU A 102 -5.90 -3.49 0.46
CA GLU A 102 -6.93 -3.51 1.50
C GLU A 102 -8.34 -3.46 0.89
N ALA A 103 -8.92 -4.63 0.62
CA ALA A 103 -10.20 -4.78 -0.06
C ALA A 103 -11.42 -4.90 0.87
N GLY A 104 -11.36 -4.37 2.09
CA GLY A 104 -12.47 -4.55 3.04
C GLY A 104 -12.43 -3.63 4.25
N ARG A 105 -12.16 -4.18 5.44
CA ARG A 105 -12.19 -3.46 6.73
C ARG A 105 -11.09 -2.38 6.88
N ALA A 106 -10.42 -2.00 5.79
CA ALA A 106 -9.34 -1.02 5.72
C ALA A 106 -9.61 0.18 6.63
N VAL A 107 -10.80 0.77 6.48
CA VAL A 107 -11.25 1.93 7.25
C VAL A 107 -11.99 1.54 8.53
N THR A 108 -12.71 0.41 8.54
CA THR A 108 -13.53 0.03 9.71
C THR A 108 -12.69 -0.30 10.94
N ASN A 109 -11.48 -0.85 10.75
CA ASN A 109 -10.55 -1.19 11.82
C ASN A 109 -9.26 -0.35 11.79
N TYR A 110 -9.22 0.71 10.98
CA TYR A 110 -8.01 1.54 10.79
C TYR A 110 -6.77 0.72 10.38
N GLN A 111 -6.95 -0.31 9.55
CA GLN A 111 -5.86 -1.17 9.09
C GLN A 111 -4.77 -0.34 8.38
N PHE A 112 -5.18 0.65 7.57
CA PHE A 112 -4.25 1.58 6.92
C PHE A 112 -3.35 2.38 7.89
N LEU A 113 -3.77 2.57 9.16
CA LEU A 113 -2.92 3.19 10.18
C LEU A 113 -1.88 2.22 10.72
N LYS A 114 -2.24 0.94 10.83
CA LYS A 114 -1.29 -0.10 11.19
C LYS A 114 -0.25 -0.26 10.08
N ASP A 115 -0.69 -0.30 8.84
CA ASP A 115 0.18 -0.39 7.65
C ASP A 115 1.12 0.81 7.57
N LEU A 116 0.59 2.02 7.81
CA LEU A 116 1.39 3.23 7.95
C LEU A 116 2.45 3.10 9.05
N PHE A 117 2.06 2.67 10.25
CA PHE A 117 2.99 2.49 11.36
C PHE A 117 4.08 1.47 11.03
N GLN A 118 3.70 0.32 10.46
CA GLN A 118 4.62 -0.74 10.08
C GLN A 118 5.64 -0.24 9.06
N ALA A 119 5.19 0.41 7.98
CA ALA A 119 6.07 1.01 6.99
C ALA A 119 7.02 2.07 7.58
N CYS A 120 6.55 2.85 8.57
CA CYS A 120 7.40 3.84 9.23
C CYS A 120 8.53 3.23 10.07
N VAL A 121 8.38 2.00 10.54
CA VAL A 121 9.40 1.34 11.40
C VAL A 121 10.20 0.26 10.67
N MET A 122 9.77 -0.13 9.46
CA MET A 122 10.54 -1.02 8.60
C MET A 122 11.86 -0.36 8.16
N SER A 123 12.93 -1.14 8.25
CA SER A 123 14.25 -0.81 7.69
C SER A 123 14.15 -0.73 6.17
N ASP A 124 14.83 0.26 5.58
CA ASP A 124 14.92 0.41 4.12
C ASP A 124 13.56 0.50 3.40
N VAL A 125 12.65 1.28 3.97
CA VAL A 125 11.38 1.68 3.33
C VAL A 125 11.34 3.21 3.23
N ASP A 126 11.25 3.71 2.01
CA ASP A 126 11.11 5.14 1.70
C ASP A 126 9.67 5.49 1.29
N TYR A 127 8.93 4.54 0.71
CA TYR A 127 7.60 4.78 0.16
C TYR A 127 6.61 3.71 0.60
N LEU A 128 5.40 4.15 0.91
CA LEU A 128 4.26 3.29 1.18
C LEU A 128 3.19 3.49 0.12
N VAL A 129 2.68 2.40 -0.44
CA VAL A 129 1.52 2.38 -1.32
C VAL A 129 0.39 1.62 -0.62
N ILE A 130 -0.75 2.25 -0.43
CA ILE A 130 -1.94 1.60 0.11
C ILE A 130 -3.04 1.63 -0.96
N ALA A 131 -3.47 0.45 -1.41
CA ALA A 131 -4.59 0.31 -2.31
C ALA A 131 -5.85 -0.04 -1.51
N VAL A 132 -6.86 0.83 -1.53
CA VAL A 132 -8.15 0.64 -0.86
C VAL A 132 -9.29 0.65 -1.88
N ARG A 133 -10.43 0.07 -1.52
CA ARG A 133 -11.65 0.25 -2.32
C ARG A 133 -12.07 1.73 -2.33
N ASN A 134 -12.58 2.18 -3.46
CA ASN A 134 -13.29 3.45 -3.56
C ASN A 134 -14.50 3.45 -2.61
N ILE A 135 -15.30 2.39 -2.68
CA ILE A 135 -16.49 2.19 -1.85
C ILE A 135 -16.47 0.77 -1.25
N TYR A 136 -16.63 0.69 0.07
CA TYR A 136 -16.87 -0.57 0.78
C TYR A 136 -18.18 -0.50 1.55
N ARG A 137 -19.15 -1.34 1.17
CA ARG A 137 -20.55 -1.28 1.64
C ARG A 137 -21.16 0.10 1.37
N LYS A 138 -21.33 0.92 2.42
CA LYS A 138 -21.86 2.30 2.32
C LYS A 138 -20.79 3.37 2.59
N ASN A 139 -19.53 2.97 2.79
CA ASN A 139 -18.45 3.86 3.15
C ASN A 139 -17.61 4.21 1.92
N GLN A 140 -17.28 5.49 1.77
CA GLN A 140 -16.29 5.98 0.82
C GLN A 140 -14.90 5.80 1.42
N ASP A 141 -14.36 4.58 1.32
CA ASP A 141 -13.15 4.20 2.03
C ASP A 141 -11.93 5.01 1.57
N PHE A 142 -11.74 5.17 0.26
CA PHE A 142 -10.71 6.04 -0.31
C PHE A 142 -10.78 7.46 0.28
N GLU A 143 -11.93 8.14 0.21
CA GLU A 143 -12.09 9.50 0.72
C GLU A 143 -11.80 9.63 2.21
N LYS A 144 -12.21 8.63 3.01
CA LYS A 144 -11.91 8.61 4.45
C LYS A 144 -10.41 8.50 4.72
N VAL A 145 -9.69 7.64 3.98
CA VAL A 145 -8.23 7.52 4.09
C VAL A 145 -7.56 8.83 3.67
N ILE A 146 -7.98 9.44 2.56
CA ILE A 146 -7.48 10.76 2.12
C ILE A 146 -7.68 11.83 3.19
N SER A 147 -8.88 11.89 3.81
CA SER A 147 -9.16 12.85 4.88
C SER A 147 -8.25 12.65 6.09
N PHE A 148 -7.90 11.40 6.43
CA PHE A 148 -6.98 11.11 7.52
C PHE A 148 -5.57 11.61 7.20
N PHE A 149 -5.03 11.27 6.04
CA PHE A 149 -3.69 11.73 5.65
C PHE A 149 -3.63 13.26 5.49
N ASN A 150 -4.70 13.91 5.00
CA ASN A 150 -4.80 15.37 5.03
C ASN A 150 -4.63 15.92 6.44
N THR A 151 -5.32 15.33 7.42
CA THR A 151 -5.24 15.75 8.83
C THR A 151 -3.85 15.53 9.40
N LEU A 152 -3.25 14.38 9.10
CA LEU A 152 -1.90 14.00 9.54
C LEU A 152 -0.84 15.01 9.06
N TYR A 153 -0.82 15.28 7.75
CA TYR A 153 0.13 16.21 7.15
C TYR A 153 -0.16 17.68 7.50
N ALA A 154 -1.43 18.08 7.62
CA ALA A 154 -1.79 19.44 8.03
C ALA A 154 -1.42 19.73 9.49
N SER A 155 -1.47 18.72 10.37
CA SER A 155 -1.10 18.86 11.76
C SER A 155 0.39 19.20 11.95
N GLY A 156 1.27 18.63 11.12
CA GLY A 156 2.72 18.80 11.20
C GLY A 156 3.36 18.25 12.49
N ARG A 157 2.57 17.66 13.40
CA ARG A 157 3.06 17.13 14.69
C ARG A 157 3.73 15.77 14.58
N LEU A 158 3.38 14.99 13.56
CA LEU A 158 3.99 13.70 13.27
C LEU A 158 4.86 13.83 12.03
N ILE A 159 6.17 13.66 12.21
CA ILE A 159 7.14 13.61 11.12
C ILE A 159 7.29 12.14 10.74
N LEU A 160 6.79 11.77 9.57
CA LEU A 160 6.90 10.40 9.07
C LEU A 160 8.29 10.19 8.45
N PRO A 161 8.94 9.04 8.68
CA PRO A 161 10.25 8.73 8.10
C PRO A 161 10.18 8.30 6.62
N LEU A 162 9.01 8.41 5.98
CA LEU A 162 8.78 8.08 4.58
C LEU A 162 8.96 9.32 3.69
N LYS A 163 9.56 9.13 2.51
CA LYS A 163 9.67 10.15 1.46
C LYS A 163 8.33 10.44 0.78
N GLY A 164 7.43 9.46 0.74
CA GLY A 164 6.10 9.66 0.17
C GLY A 164 5.13 8.51 0.43
N ILE A 165 3.84 8.82 0.38
CA ILE A 165 2.76 7.85 0.57
C ILE A 165 1.80 7.98 -0.60
N LEU A 166 1.52 6.88 -1.28
CA LEU A 166 0.56 6.82 -2.37
C LEU A 166 -0.68 6.05 -1.91
N ILE A 167 -1.85 6.69 -1.99
CA ILE A 167 -3.13 6.02 -1.78
C ILE A 167 -3.78 5.80 -3.14
N ILE A 168 -4.21 4.58 -3.44
CA ILE A 168 -4.93 4.19 -4.65
C ILE A 168 -6.34 3.74 -4.26
N GLY A 169 -7.36 4.31 -4.89
CA GLY A 169 -8.75 3.90 -4.81
C GLY A 169 -9.14 3.07 -6.03
N TYR A 170 -9.68 1.87 -5.84
CA TYR A 170 -10.15 0.98 -6.93
C TYR A 170 -11.60 0.52 -6.78
#